data_AF-A0A6I0ELH9-F1
#
_entry.id   AF-A0A6I0ELH9-F1
#
_cell.length_a   1.000
_cell.length_b   1.000
_cell.length_c   1.000
_cell.angle_alpha   90.00
_cell.angle_beta   90.00
_cell.angle_gamma   90.00
#
_symmetry.space_group_name_H-M   'P 1'
#
loop_
_entity.id
_entity.type
_entity.pdbx_description
1 polymer ?
#
loop_
_entity_poly.entity_id
_entity_poly.type
_entity_poly.pdbx_seq_one_letter_code
_entity_poly.pdbx_strand_id
1 'polypeptide(L)'
;MSDAEPRHPTARERAFDILEHGRRRDFASRVLDWILVLVILADVAATLAQTLPDIETAYGENLQLFDRLCVLVFAVEYAARLWVAPEHPLLHKLGAWRARARFAATPMMVIDALAFVPLLLELLFPGVPALRLTRLVRFLKLARYSPALATIGRVLAAERRALLACVIILGGVMLAAAAAMHAVEGEMQPERLGDMPKAMWWSAAMLAKIGGGELTPVTALGRMIAAITVMLGIFCFALPVAIIGRGFYEEIRRRDFVVTFAMVAHVPLFAHLDAASISDLVAILKARTVPAGTVIIRKGEPGDAMYLIASGELEVDAPTGKVRLGEGDFCGEMALLTRERRTATVTAVKSTDLLVLDCDDFHRFIDRNPEIGAQVRAVAQGRAAGLLARAG
;
A
#
# COMPACT_ATOMS: atom_id res chain seq x y z
N MET A 1 -35.01 18.71 -7.76
CA MET A 1 -34.14 17.90 -6.87
C MET A 1 -33.64 18.85 -5.79
N SER A 2 -33.95 18.55 -4.54
CA SER A 2 -33.75 19.41 -3.38
C SER A 2 -32.30 19.88 -3.23
N ASP A 3 -32.09 21.20 -3.24
CA ASP A 3 -30.88 21.83 -2.72
C ASP A 3 -30.78 21.50 -1.23
N ALA A 4 -29.89 20.57 -0.88
CA ALA A 4 -29.57 20.29 0.51
C ALA A 4 -28.49 21.28 0.97
N GLU A 5 -28.84 22.15 1.91
CA GLU A 5 -27.87 22.99 2.62
C GLU A 5 -26.70 22.14 3.16
N PRO A 6 -25.46 22.65 3.14
CA PRO A 6 -24.31 21.95 3.69
C PRO A 6 -24.46 21.81 5.22
N ARG A 7 -24.88 20.63 5.67
CA ARG A 7 -24.98 20.31 7.10
C ARG A 7 -23.59 20.39 7.75
N HIS A 8 -23.45 21.19 8.81
CA HIS A 8 -22.22 21.20 9.58
C HIS A 8 -21.98 19.81 10.20
N PRO A 9 -20.76 19.25 10.07
CA PRO A 9 -20.46 17.94 10.62
C PRO A 9 -20.56 17.98 12.15
N THR A 10 -21.18 16.97 12.74
CA THR A 10 -21.26 16.84 14.20
C THR A 10 -19.86 16.64 14.78
N ALA A 11 -19.67 16.95 16.08
CA ALA A 11 -18.36 16.77 16.74
C ALA A 11 -17.81 15.34 16.61
N ARG A 12 -18.70 14.35 16.53
CA ARG A 12 -18.36 12.94 16.35
C ARG A 12 -18.01 12.58 14.90
N GLU A 13 -18.73 13.12 13.92
CA GLU A 13 -18.38 13.00 12.50
C GLU A 13 -17.00 13.63 12.24
N ARG A 14 -16.71 14.79 12.84
CA ARG A 14 -15.39 15.43 12.76
C ARG A 14 -14.29 14.60 13.44
N ALA A 15 -14.57 14.01 14.61
CA ALA A 15 -13.64 13.12 15.28
C ALA A 15 -13.38 11.83 14.45
N PHE A 16 -14.41 11.31 13.79
CA PHE A 16 -14.28 10.18 12.86
C PHE A 16 -13.37 10.53 11.69
N ASP A 17 -13.55 11.70 11.07
CA ASP A 17 -12.72 12.14 9.95
C ASP A 17 -11.24 12.29 10.34
N ILE A 18 -10.96 12.77 11.57
CA ILE A 18 -9.60 12.92 12.11
C ILE A 18 -8.97 11.55 12.44
N LEU A 19 -9.73 10.63 13.06
CA LEU A 19 -9.21 9.37 13.58
C LEU A 19 -9.13 8.24 12.55
N GLU A 20 -10.01 8.22 11.55
CA GLU A 20 -10.10 7.14 10.54
C GLU A 20 -9.94 7.62 9.10
N HIS A 21 -9.30 8.78 8.90
CA HIS A 21 -8.95 9.32 7.59
C HIS A 21 -10.15 9.53 6.65
N GLY A 22 -11.15 10.27 7.14
CA GLY A 22 -12.35 10.59 6.37
C GLY A 22 -12.08 11.56 5.22
N ARG A 23 -11.99 11.03 3.99
CA ARG A 23 -12.14 11.71 2.66
C ARG A 23 -11.29 12.97 2.36
N ARG A 24 -10.60 13.60 3.30
CA ARG A 24 -9.80 14.82 3.12
C ARG A 24 -8.49 14.69 3.91
N ARG A 25 -7.37 15.08 3.29
CA ARG A 25 -6.05 15.20 3.94
C ARG A 25 -6.06 16.37 4.95
N ASP A 26 -6.78 16.22 6.06
CA ASP A 26 -6.79 17.21 7.12
C ASP A 26 -5.40 17.29 7.79
N PHE A 27 -4.96 18.50 8.12
CA PHE A 27 -3.71 18.74 8.83
C PHE A 27 -3.76 18.13 10.24
N ALA A 28 -4.92 18.22 10.91
CA ALA A 28 -5.10 17.68 12.25
C ALA A 28 -4.91 16.15 12.31
N SER A 29 -5.44 15.42 11.33
CA SER A 29 -5.25 13.97 11.21
C SER A 29 -3.76 13.61 11.06
N ARG A 30 -3.05 14.28 10.15
CA ARG A 30 -1.61 14.05 9.94
C ARG A 30 -0.76 14.32 11.18
N VAL A 31 -1.08 15.37 11.93
CA VAL A 31 -0.36 15.70 13.17
C VAL A 31 -0.62 14.64 14.24
N LEU A 32 -1.87 14.21 14.41
CA LEU A 32 -2.22 13.17 15.36
C LEU A 32 -1.50 11.84 15.04
N ASP A 33 -1.50 11.44 13.77
CA ASP A 33 -0.80 10.22 13.33
C ASP A 33 0.70 10.31 13.61
N TRP A 34 1.33 11.45 13.31
CA TRP A 34 2.74 11.69 13.60
C TRP A 34 3.06 11.60 15.09
N ILE A 35 2.22 12.19 15.95
CA ILE A 35 2.37 12.10 17.40
C ILE A 35 2.26 10.65 17.85
N LEU A 36 1.25 9.91 17.37
CA LEU A 36 1.05 8.50 17.76
C LEU A 36 2.21 7.62 17.30
N VAL A 37 2.73 7.83 16.09
CA VAL A 37 3.93 7.13 15.60
C VAL A 37 5.13 7.44 16.48
N LEU A 38 5.36 8.71 16.84
CA LEU A 38 6.46 9.10 17.73
C LEU A 38 6.35 8.45 19.10
N VAL A 39 5.14 8.40 19.68
CA VAL A 39 4.87 7.73 20.96
C VAL A 39 5.15 6.23 20.85
N ILE A 40 4.74 5.56 19.77
CA ILE A 40 5.03 4.12 19.57
C ILE A 40 6.54 3.88 19.44
N LEU A 41 7.25 4.69 18.66
CA LEU A 41 8.70 4.54 18.51
C LEU A 41 9.44 4.78 19.83
N ALA A 42 9.01 5.77 20.62
CA ALA A 42 9.57 6.04 21.94
C ALA A 42 9.28 4.91 22.94
N ASP A 43 8.07 4.34 22.94
CA ASP A 43 7.68 3.18 23.76
C ASP A 43 8.51 1.93 23.42
N VAL A 44 8.73 1.66 22.13
CA VAL A 44 9.59 0.55 21.69
C VAL A 44 11.05 0.80 22.10
N ALA A 45 11.55 2.02 21.91
CA ALA A 45 12.91 2.37 22.32
C ALA A 45 13.10 2.25 23.85
N ALA A 46 12.14 2.71 24.65
CA ALA A 46 12.13 2.56 26.10
C ALA A 46 12.12 1.08 26.52
N THR A 47 11.29 0.26 25.87
CA THR A 47 11.24 -1.20 26.09
C THR A 47 12.58 -1.86 25.79
N LEU A 48 13.25 -1.48 24.70
CA LEU A 48 14.58 -1.98 24.36
C LEU A 48 15.64 -1.48 25.36
N ALA A 49 15.58 -0.22 25.79
CA ALA A 49 16.48 0.32 26.82
C ALA A 49 16.36 -0.43 28.16
N GLN A 50 15.16 -0.84 28.58
CA GLN A 50 14.95 -1.65 29.79
C GLN A 50 15.60 -3.04 29.72
N THR A 51 15.98 -3.53 28.53
CA THR A 51 16.73 -4.79 28.40
C THR A 51 18.20 -4.66 28.81
N LEU A 52 18.73 -3.43 28.88
CA LEU A 52 20.11 -3.15 29.24
C LEU A 52 20.23 -2.97 30.77
N PRO A 53 21.02 -3.79 31.48
CA PRO A 53 21.10 -3.76 32.95
C PRO A 53 21.50 -2.39 33.53
N ASP A 54 22.44 -1.70 32.90
CA ASP A 54 22.92 -0.38 33.35
C ASP A 54 21.84 0.70 33.25
N ILE A 55 20.95 0.60 32.24
CA ILE A 55 19.85 1.54 32.06
C ILE A 55 18.70 1.21 33.00
N GLU A 56 18.35 -0.07 33.15
CA GLU A 56 17.29 -0.51 34.06
C GLU A 56 17.59 -0.12 35.51
N THR A 57 18.85 -0.25 35.95
CA THR A 57 19.27 0.14 37.30
C THR A 57 19.25 1.65 37.53
N ALA A 58 19.62 2.46 36.53
CA ALA A 58 19.66 3.92 36.65
C ALA A 58 18.31 4.62 36.41
N TYR A 59 17.47 4.10 35.51
CA TYR A 59 16.26 4.76 35.01
C TYR A 59 15.01 3.88 34.99
N GLY A 60 15.05 2.65 35.52
CA GLY A 60 13.97 1.68 35.40
C GLY A 60 12.61 2.21 35.86
N GLU A 61 12.53 2.91 37.00
CA GLU A 61 11.27 3.48 37.49
C GLU A 61 10.68 4.54 36.55
N ASN A 62 11.53 5.42 36.01
CA ASN A 62 11.12 6.46 35.06
C ASN A 62 10.64 5.85 33.75
N LEU A 63 11.33 4.81 33.25
CA LEU A 63 10.95 4.10 32.03
C LEU A 63 9.65 3.32 32.22
N GLN A 64 9.42 2.71 33.38
CA GLN A 64 8.15 2.05 33.70
C GLN A 64 6.99 3.04 33.81
N LEU A 65 7.21 4.22 34.40
CA LEU A 65 6.20 5.27 34.43
C LEU A 65 5.86 5.74 33.01
N PHE A 66 6.88 5.96 32.18
CA PHE A 66 6.72 6.31 30.77
C PHE A 66 5.91 5.25 30.00
N ASP A 67 6.23 3.96 30.16
CA ASP A 67 5.48 2.85 29.55
C ASP A 67 3.99 2.89 29.95
N ARG A 68 3.68 3.16 31.23
CA ARG A 68 2.29 3.26 31.70
C ARG A 68 1.55 4.45 31.07
N LEU A 69 2.24 5.57 30.90
CA LEU A 69 1.69 6.74 30.22
C LEU A 69 1.42 6.46 28.73
N CYS A 70 2.33 5.77 28.04
CA CYS A 70 2.14 5.34 26.66
C CYS A 70 0.93 4.40 26.51
N VAL A 71 0.79 3.42 27.40
CA VAL A 71 -0.38 2.53 27.43
C VAL A 71 -1.67 3.30 27.68
N LEU A 72 -1.66 4.31 28.55
CA LEU A 72 -2.82 5.18 28.76
C LEU A 72 -3.19 5.95 27.49
N VAL A 73 -2.20 6.52 26.78
CA VAL A 73 -2.43 7.19 25.49
C VAL A 73 -3.08 6.24 24.49
N PHE A 74 -2.58 5.00 24.38
CA PHE A 74 -3.18 3.97 23.51
C PHE A 74 -4.58 3.54 23.96
N ALA A 75 -4.85 3.51 25.26
CA ALA A 75 -6.19 3.23 25.81
C ALA A 75 -7.20 4.29 25.41
N VAL A 76 -6.82 5.56 25.57
CA VAL A 76 -7.65 6.70 25.19
C VAL A 76 -7.91 6.71 23.68
N GLU A 77 -6.87 6.47 22.88
CA GLU A 77 -6.99 6.37 21.42
C GLU A 77 -7.92 5.21 21.00
N TYR A 78 -7.77 4.02 21.58
CA TYR A 78 -8.65 2.88 21.32
C TYR A 78 -10.12 3.18 21.67
N ALA A 79 -10.35 3.78 22.84
CA ALA A 79 -11.68 4.17 23.29
C ALA A 79 -12.31 5.24 22.38
N ALA A 80 -11.52 6.22 21.94
CA ALA A 80 -11.96 7.25 21.01
C ALA A 80 -12.39 6.64 19.66
N ARG A 81 -11.61 5.68 19.12
CA ARG A 81 -11.97 4.94 17.89
C ARG A 81 -13.26 4.14 18.05
N LEU A 82 -13.45 3.47 19.18
CA LEU A 82 -14.69 2.74 19.47
C LEU A 82 -15.88 3.69 19.63
N TRP A 83 -15.66 4.89 20.16
CA TRP A 83 -16.70 5.91 20.29
C TRP A 83 -17.20 6.42 18.93
N VAL A 84 -16.29 6.65 17.97
CA VAL A 84 -16.64 7.09 16.60
C VAL A 84 -17.13 5.96 15.68
N ALA A 85 -16.94 4.69 16.05
CA ALA A 85 -17.23 3.52 15.19
C ALA A 85 -18.62 3.48 14.51
N PRO A 86 -19.74 3.91 15.15
CA PRO A 86 -21.05 3.99 14.48
C PRO A 86 -21.14 4.96 13.30
N GLU A 87 -20.23 5.93 13.17
CA GLU A 87 -20.16 6.81 11.99
C GLU A 87 -19.51 6.12 10.78
N HIS A 88 -18.94 4.92 10.97
CA HIS A 88 -18.25 4.20 9.91
C HIS A 88 -19.23 3.84 8.77
N PRO A 89 -18.93 4.16 7.48
CA PRO A 89 -19.85 3.98 6.35
C PRO A 89 -20.37 2.55 6.18
N LEU A 90 -19.58 1.53 6.51
CA LEU A 90 -20.00 0.12 6.43
C LEU A 90 -20.86 -0.35 7.63
N LEU A 91 -20.92 0.42 8.71
CA LEU A 91 -21.56 0.05 9.98
C LEU A 91 -22.74 0.96 10.35
N HIS A 92 -22.98 2.04 9.60
CA HIS A 92 -24.03 3.03 9.87
C HIS A 92 -25.45 2.42 9.98
N LYS A 93 -25.69 1.27 9.34
CA LYS A 93 -27.00 0.57 9.38
C LYS A 93 -27.21 -0.26 10.64
N LEU A 94 -26.18 -0.48 11.45
CA LEU A 94 -26.25 -1.27 12.68
C LEU A 94 -26.52 -0.36 13.88
N GLY A 95 -27.24 -0.88 14.88
CA GLY A 95 -27.35 -0.20 16.18
C GLY A 95 -25.98 0.06 16.81
N ALA A 96 -25.83 1.16 17.54
CA ALA A 96 -24.53 1.67 18.00
C ALA A 96 -23.66 0.64 18.73
N TRP A 97 -24.25 -0.19 19.60
CA TRP A 97 -23.51 -1.26 20.30
C TRP A 97 -22.99 -2.35 19.35
N ARG A 98 -23.81 -2.80 18.39
CA ARG A 98 -23.41 -3.80 17.40
C ARG A 98 -22.36 -3.25 16.44
N ALA A 99 -22.47 -1.99 16.06
CA ALA A 99 -21.45 -1.30 15.25
C ALA A 99 -20.10 -1.29 15.99
N ARG A 100 -20.08 -0.95 17.29
CA ARG A 100 -18.87 -0.99 18.13
C ARG A 100 -18.27 -2.38 18.24
N ALA A 101 -19.07 -3.39 18.57
CA ALA A 101 -18.58 -4.76 18.70
C ALA A 101 -17.99 -5.30 17.38
N ARG A 102 -18.66 -5.03 16.25
CA ARG A 102 -18.17 -5.42 14.93
C ARG A 102 -16.93 -4.64 14.52
N PHE A 103 -16.84 -3.36 14.91
CA PHE A 103 -15.65 -2.55 14.68
C PHE A 103 -14.45 -3.02 15.50
N ALA A 104 -14.64 -3.37 16.77
CA ALA A 104 -13.61 -3.93 17.63
C ALA A 104 -13.03 -5.25 17.09
N ALA A 105 -13.84 -6.03 16.37
CA ALA A 105 -13.42 -7.28 15.71
C ALA A 105 -12.69 -7.07 14.36
N THR A 106 -12.51 -5.83 13.89
CA THR A 106 -11.74 -5.58 12.66
C THR A 106 -10.24 -5.80 12.91
N PRO A 107 -9.46 -6.26 11.92
CA PRO A 107 -8.04 -6.58 12.10
C PRO A 107 -7.22 -5.44 12.71
N MET A 108 -7.50 -4.20 12.31
CA MET A 108 -6.79 -3.02 12.81
C MET A 108 -7.12 -2.71 14.28
N MET A 109 -8.38 -2.88 14.68
CA MET A 109 -8.78 -2.72 16.08
C MET A 109 -8.27 -3.87 16.95
N VAL A 110 -8.13 -5.08 16.40
CA VAL A 110 -7.48 -6.19 17.11
C VAL A 110 -6.01 -5.84 17.39
N ILE A 111 -5.27 -5.29 16.44
CA ILE A 111 -3.89 -4.81 16.66
C ILE A 111 -3.84 -3.75 17.76
N ASP A 112 -4.76 -2.79 17.74
CA ASP A 112 -4.80 -1.77 18.79
C ASP A 112 -5.12 -2.37 20.17
N ALA A 113 -5.97 -3.40 20.22
CA ALA A 113 -6.28 -4.13 21.44
C ALA A 113 -5.10 -4.98 21.94
N LEU A 114 -4.27 -5.53 21.03
CA LEU A 114 -3.07 -6.27 21.37
C LEU A 114 -2.07 -5.41 22.16
N ALA A 115 -2.12 -4.08 22.05
CA ALA A 115 -1.28 -3.19 22.85
C ALA A 115 -1.54 -3.26 24.36
N PHE A 116 -2.71 -3.76 24.78
CA PHE A 116 -3.06 -4.00 26.19
C PHE A 116 -2.66 -5.38 26.69
N VAL A 117 -2.37 -6.33 25.80
CA VAL A 117 -1.98 -7.71 26.16
C VAL A 117 -0.80 -7.74 27.13
N PRO A 118 0.28 -6.95 26.96
CA PRO A 118 1.40 -6.97 27.89
C PRO A 118 0.98 -6.59 29.32
N LEU A 119 0.13 -5.57 29.46
CA LEU A 119 -0.39 -5.13 30.77
C LEU A 119 -1.26 -6.22 31.40
N LEU A 120 -2.13 -6.87 30.61
CA LEU A 120 -2.99 -7.95 31.10
C LEU A 120 -2.17 -9.17 31.55
N LEU A 121 -1.14 -9.54 30.78
CA LEU A 121 -0.26 -10.65 31.12
C LEU A 121 0.58 -10.36 32.36
N GLU A 122 1.09 -9.15 32.51
CA GLU A 122 1.85 -8.73 33.70
C GLU A 122 0.98 -8.73 34.97
N LEU A 123 -0.31 -8.40 34.84
CA LEU A 123 -1.29 -8.48 35.93
C LEU A 123 -1.63 -9.93 36.32
N LEU A 124 -1.79 -10.82 35.34
CA LEU A 124 -2.14 -12.23 35.57
C LEU A 124 -0.96 -13.07 36.06
N PHE A 125 0.25 -12.74 35.60
CA PHE A 125 1.48 -13.49 35.86
C PHE A 125 2.62 -12.55 36.28
N PRO A 126 2.53 -11.94 37.48
CA PRO A 126 3.53 -11.02 37.96
C PRO A 126 4.89 -11.71 38.14
N GLY A 127 5.97 -11.02 37.77
CA GLY A 127 7.34 -11.48 38.03
C GLY A 127 7.96 -12.40 36.97
N VAL A 128 7.28 -12.71 35.86
CA VAL A 128 7.84 -13.50 34.76
C VAL A 128 8.64 -12.62 33.79
N PRO A 129 9.99 -12.69 33.75
CA PRO A 129 10.79 -11.77 32.93
C PRO A 129 10.51 -11.89 31.43
N ALA A 130 10.19 -13.10 30.95
CA ALA A 130 9.85 -13.34 29.55
C ALA A 130 8.62 -12.56 29.07
N LEU A 131 7.70 -12.19 29.97
CA LEU A 131 6.52 -11.39 29.61
C LEU A 131 6.88 -9.95 29.25
N ARG A 132 8.05 -9.44 29.66
CA ARG A 132 8.53 -8.11 29.24
C ARG A 132 8.67 -8.04 27.72
N LEU A 133 9.04 -9.14 27.05
CA LEU A 133 9.15 -9.19 25.58
C LEU A 133 7.80 -9.03 24.88
N THR A 134 6.68 -9.35 25.54
CA THR A 134 5.35 -9.14 24.97
C THR A 134 5.07 -7.66 24.72
N ARG A 135 5.75 -6.74 25.42
CA ARG A 135 5.64 -5.28 25.18
C ARG A 135 5.99 -4.90 23.74
N LEU A 136 6.86 -5.67 23.06
CA LEU A 136 7.20 -5.47 21.65
C LEU A 136 6.00 -5.68 20.70
N VAL A 137 4.93 -6.34 21.13
CA VAL A 137 3.68 -6.46 20.35
C VAL A 137 3.10 -5.07 20.03
N ARG A 138 3.35 -4.04 20.85
CA ARG A 138 2.91 -2.66 20.59
C ARG A 138 3.50 -2.07 19.32
N PHE A 139 4.67 -2.52 18.87
CA PHE A 139 5.25 -2.15 17.57
C PHE A 139 4.29 -2.44 16.41
N LEU A 140 3.43 -3.46 16.53
CA LEU A 140 2.44 -3.78 15.51
C LEU A 140 1.43 -2.64 15.27
N LYS A 141 1.23 -1.72 16.23
CA LYS A 141 0.41 -0.51 16.00
C LYS A 141 0.92 0.35 14.85
N LEU A 142 2.22 0.31 14.53
CA LEU A 142 2.78 1.01 13.35
C LEU A 142 2.15 0.52 12.02
N ALA A 143 1.60 -0.69 11.99
CA ALA A 143 0.92 -1.21 10.82
C ALA A 143 -0.27 -0.34 10.38
N ARG A 144 -0.92 0.36 11.31
CA ARG A 144 -2.03 1.29 11.02
C ARG A 144 -1.57 2.53 10.26
N TYR A 145 -0.38 3.02 10.58
CA TYR A 145 0.16 4.26 10.04
C TYR A 145 0.97 4.02 8.75
N SER A 146 1.09 2.77 8.30
CA SER A 146 1.79 2.39 7.08
C SER A 146 0.81 1.90 6.01
N PRO A 147 0.49 2.73 5.00
CA PRO A 147 -0.30 2.31 3.85
C PRO A 147 0.29 1.10 3.13
N ALA A 148 1.62 0.92 3.18
CA ALA A 148 2.31 -0.21 2.60
C ALA A 148 1.98 -1.53 3.31
N LEU A 149 1.92 -1.53 4.65
CA LEU A 149 1.53 -2.71 5.43
C LEU A 149 0.07 -3.10 5.19
N ALA A 150 -0.82 -2.11 5.04
CA ALA A 150 -2.21 -2.38 4.65
C ALA A 150 -2.31 -3.04 3.27
N THR A 151 -1.47 -2.63 2.31
CA THR A 151 -1.37 -3.27 0.99
C THR A 151 -0.85 -4.71 1.10
N ILE A 152 0.20 -4.95 1.87
CA ILE A 152 0.71 -6.31 2.15
C ILE A 152 -0.40 -7.22 2.71
N GLY A 153 -1.14 -6.74 3.70
CA GLY A 153 -2.23 -7.49 4.31
C GLY A 153 -3.34 -7.85 3.32
N ARG A 154 -3.72 -6.93 2.42
CA ARG A 154 -4.71 -7.20 1.37
C ARG A 154 -4.21 -8.26 0.38
N VAL A 155 -2.96 -8.18 -0.05
CA VAL A 155 -2.34 -9.16 -0.96
C VAL A 155 -2.31 -10.55 -0.32
N LEU A 156 -1.84 -10.67 0.92
CA LEU A 156 -1.81 -11.93 1.67
C LEU A 156 -3.22 -12.51 1.84
N ALA A 157 -4.21 -11.69 2.17
CA ALA A 157 -5.59 -12.13 2.37
C ALA A 157 -6.26 -12.59 1.06
N ALA A 158 -5.94 -11.93 -0.05
CA ALA A 158 -6.41 -12.29 -1.39
C ALA A 158 -5.80 -13.62 -1.85
N GLU A 159 -4.48 -13.79 -1.67
CA GLU A 159 -3.73 -14.96 -2.13
C GLU A 159 -3.64 -16.09 -1.09
N ARG A 160 -4.37 -15.99 0.03
CA ARG A 160 -4.26 -16.92 1.17
C ARG A 160 -4.37 -18.40 0.80
N ARG A 161 -5.20 -18.73 -0.20
CA ARG A 161 -5.41 -20.12 -0.66
C ARG A 161 -4.17 -20.64 -1.39
N ALA A 162 -3.58 -19.82 -2.26
CA ALA A 162 -2.37 -20.16 -3.02
C ALA A 162 -1.15 -20.23 -2.09
N LEU A 163 -1.03 -19.30 -1.14
CA LEU A 163 0.02 -19.32 -0.12
C LEU A 163 -0.09 -20.53 0.81
N LEU A 164 -1.31 -20.90 1.24
CA LEU A 164 -1.51 -22.10 2.04
C LEU A 164 -1.10 -23.37 1.27
N ALA A 165 -1.43 -23.46 -0.01
CA ALA A 165 -0.97 -24.56 -0.86
C ALA A 165 0.57 -24.62 -0.95
N CYS A 166 1.24 -23.48 -1.06
CA CYS A 166 2.71 -23.41 -1.04
C CYS A 166 3.29 -23.91 0.29
N VAL A 167 2.69 -23.53 1.43
CA VAL A 167 3.11 -24.02 2.76
C VAL A 167 2.92 -25.53 2.88
N ILE A 168 1.81 -26.08 2.38
CA ILE A 168 1.56 -27.53 2.37
C ILE A 168 2.58 -28.27 1.51
N ILE A 169 2.86 -27.78 0.30
CA ILE A 169 3.85 -28.36 -0.62
C ILE A 169 5.25 -28.31 0.03
N LEU A 170 5.65 -27.16 0.57
CA LEU A 170 6.93 -26.99 1.24
C LEU A 170 7.05 -27.93 2.44
N GLY A 171 6.00 -28.05 3.26
CA GLY A 171 5.94 -28.99 4.38
C GLY A 171 6.07 -30.45 3.94
N GLY A 172 5.40 -30.83 2.84
CA GLY A 172 5.51 -32.17 2.28
C GLY A 172 6.90 -32.50 1.76
N VAL A 173 7.53 -31.59 1.01
CA VAL A 173 8.91 -31.73 0.53
C VAL A 173 9.88 -31.79 1.70
N MET A 174 9.69 -30.96 2.72
CA MET A 174 10.50 -30.97 3.94
C MET A 174 10.44 -32.32 4.65
N LEU A 175 9.23 -32.86 4.87
CA LEU A 175 9.06 -34.16 5.51
C LEU A 175 9.65 -35.30 4.69
N ALA A 176 9.47 -35.30 3.37
CA ALA A 176 10.02 -36.32 2.48
C ALA A 176 11.56 -36.30 2.47
N ALA A 177 12.16 -35.12 2.36
CA ALA A 177 13.62 -34.97 2.38
C ALA A 177 14.21 -35.31 3.76
N ALA A 178 13.54 -34.93 4.84
CA ALA A 178 13.92 -35.32 6.20
C ALA A 178 13.89 -36.85 6.39
N ALA A 179 12.79 -37.50 5.99
CA ALA A 179 12.66 -38.95 6.09
C ALA A 179 13.70 -39.69 5.24
N ALA A 180 13.95 -39.24 4.02
CA ALA A 180 14.97 -39.82 3.14
C ALA A 180 16.38 -39.69 3.73
N MET A 181 16.72 -38.51 4.27
CA MET A 181 18.03 -38.28 4.89
C MET A 181 18.21 -39.06 6.18
N HIS A 182 17.19 -39.11 7.03
CA HIS A 182 17.18 -39.94 8.25
C HIS A 182 17.34 -41.43 7.92
N ALA A 183 16.64 -41.93 6.90
CA ALA A 183 16.75 -43.33 6.50
C ALA A 183 18.14 -43.71 5.98
N VAL A 184 18.85 -42.78 5.34
CA VAL A 184 20.18 -43.04 4.76
C VAL A 184 21.30 -42.77 5.76
N GLU A 185 21.28 -41.65 6.48
CA GLU A 185 22.39 -41.21 7.34
C GLU A 185 22.02 -41.05 8.82
N GLY A 186 20.80 -41.40 9.24
CA GLY A 186 20.34 -41.27 10.62
C GLY A 186 21.18 -42.08 11.61
N GLU A 187 21.54 -43.31 11.25
CA GLU A 187 22.42 -44.17 12.07
C GLU A 187 23.89 -43.72 12.04
N MET A 188 24.34 -43.09 10.95
CA MET A 188 25.72 -42.60 10.79
C MET A 188 25.96 -41.27 11.48
N GLN A 189 24.93 -40.44 11.61
CA GLN A 189 25.00 -39.13 12.25
C GLN A 189 23.90 -38.96 13.33
N PRO A 190 23.89 -39.80 14.40
CA PRO A 190 22.79 -39.85 15.37
C PRO A 190 22.60 -38.54 16.14
N GLU A 191 23.66 -37.77 16.36
CA GLU A 191 23.56 -36.48 17.04
C GLU A 191 22.70 -35.48 16.26
N ARG A 192 22.69 -35.56 14.93
CA ARG A 192 22.13 -34.53 14.05
C ARG A 192 20.98 -35.01 13.16
N LEU A 193 20.95 -36.30 12.86
CA LEU A 193 19.91 -36.95 12.05
C LEU A 193 19.28 -38.13 12.78
N GLY A 194 19.58 -38.38 14.06
CA GLY A 194 19.14 -39.59 14.77
C GLY A 194 17.63 -39.69 15.03
N ASP A 195 16.90 -38.59 14.91
CA ASP A 195 15.45 -38.51 15.13
C ASP A 195 14.79 -37.56 14.13
N MET A 196 13.49 -37.78 13.89
CA MET A 196 12.74 -37.06 12.87
C MET A 196 12.77 -35.54 13.03
N PRO A 197 12.61 -34.94 14.23
CA PRO A 197 12.67 -33.48 14.39
C PRO A 197 14.01 -32.87 13.96
N LYS A 198 15.13 -33.55 14.23
CA LYS A 198 16.45 -33.07 13.80
C LYS A 198 16.64 -33.19 12.29
N ALA A 199 16.16 -34.27 11.68
CA ALA A 199 16.15 -34.41 10.23
C ALA A 199 15.24 -33.37 9.54
N MET A 200 14.11 -33.00 10.18
CA MET A 200 13.25 -31.91 9.72
C MET A 200 13.95 -30.55 9.77
N TRP A 201 14.70 -30.27 10.85
CA TRP A 201 15.52 -29.06 10.95
C TRP A 201 16.57 -28.99 9.82
N TRP A 202 17.28 -30.09 9.57
CA TRP A 202 18.23 -30.19 8.46
C TRP A 202 17.54 -29.90 7.12
N SER A 203 16.39 -30.53 6.86
CA SER A 203 15.65 -30.33 5.61
C SER A 203 15.17 -28.89 5.46
N ALA A 204 14.63 -28.29 6.52
CA ALA A 204 14.20 -26.89 6.53
C ALA A 204 15.37 -25.93 6.22
N ALA A 205 16.54 -26.16 6.84
CA ALA A 205 17.73 -25.34 6.61
C ALA A 205 18.25 -25.46 5.16
N MET A 206 18.19 -26.65 4.56
CA MET A 206 18.55 -26.89 3.17
C MET A 206 17.57 -26.25 2.19
N LEU A 207 16.26 -26.42 2.43
CA LEU A 207 15.20 -25.85 1.59
C LEU A 207 15.23 -24.32 1.62
N ALA A 208 15.42 -23.71 2.80
CA ALA A 208 15.50 -22.27 2.98
C ALA A 208 16.83 -21.66 2.50
N LYS A 209 17.79 -22.48 2.07
CA LYS A 209 19.16 -22.09 1.72
C LYS A 209 19.87 -21.26 2.81
N ILE A 210 19.51 -21.49 4.08
CA ILE A 210 20.17 -20.86 5.24
C ILE A 210 21.59 -21.42 5.40
N GLY A 211 21.86 -22.61 4.84
CA GLY A 211 23.22 -23.14 4.73
C GLY A 211 23.84 -23.38 6.11
N GLY A 212 23.27 -24.32 6.87
CA GLY A 212 23.87 -24.77 8.12
C GLY A 212 25.13 -25.56 7.81
N GLY A 213 26.29 -24.91 7.83
CA GLY A 213 27.61 -25.47 7.50
C GLY A 213 28.09 -26.62 8.39
N GLU A 214 27.23 -27.16 9.26
CA GLU A 214 27.57 -28.25 10.15
C GLU A 214 27.26 -29.62 9.56
N LEU A 215 26.24 -29.79 8.69
CA LEU A 215 25.81 -31.11 8.21
C LEU A 215 26.07 -31.33 6.71
N THR A 216 27.25 -31.85 6.40
CA THR A 216 27.57 -32.39 5.08
C THR A 216 27.23 -33.89 5.05
N PRO A 217 26.49 -34.37 4.04
CA PRO A 217 26.25 -35.80 3.90
C PRO A 217 27.55 -36.56 3.67
N VAL A 218 27.78 -37.60 4.46
CA VAL A 218 29.00 -38.42 4.38
C VAL A 218 28.91 -39.42 3.24
N THR A 219 27.71 -39.91 2.91
CA THR A 219 27.48 -40.90 1.86
C THR A 219 27.24 -40.26 0.50
N ALA A 220 27.55 -41.00 -0.58
CA ALA A 220 27.23 -40.57 -1.94
C ALA A 220 25.72 -40.38 -2.15
N LEU A 221 24.90 -41.28 -1.59
CA LEU A 221 23.44 -41.21 -1.68
C LEU A 221 22.89 -40.01 -0.91
N GLY A 222 23.41 -39.74 0.29
CA GLY A 222 23.06 -38.55 1.06
C GLY A 222 23.42 -37.26 0.33
N ARG A 223 24.59 -37.19 -0.35
CA ARG A 223 24.95 -36.02 -1.17
C ARG A 223 23.98 -35.81 -2.33
N MET A 224 23.51 -36.89 -2.96
CA MET A 224 22.48 -36.82 -4.00
C MET A 224 21.14 -36.33 -3.45
N ILE A 225 20.71 -36.84 -2.30
CA ILE A 225 19.48 -36.38 -1.61
C ILE A 225 19.59 -34.90 -1.27
N ALA A 226 20.73 -34.45 -0.74
CA ALA A 226 20.96 -33.06 -0.42
C ALA A 226 20.91 -32.17 -1.68
N ALA A 227 21.55 -32.59 -2.78
CA ALA A 227 21.51 -31.87 -4.05
C ALA A 227 20.07 -31.72 -4.59
N ILE A 228 19.28 -32.81 -4.56
CA ILE A 228 17.87 -32.80 -4.95
C ILE A 228 17.05 -31.88 -4.03
N THR A 229 17.29 -31.95 -2.71
CA THR A 229 16.59 -31.12 -1.71
C THR A 229 16.83 -29.63 -1.96
N VAL A 230 18.08 -29.23 -2.22
CA VAL A 230 18.42 -27.84 -2.55
C VAL A 230 17.73 -27.38 -3.84
N MET A 231 17.73 -28.23 -4.87
CA MET A 231 17.05 -27.93 -6.14
C MET A 231 15.54 -27.75 -5.94
N LEU A 232 14.89 -28.66 -5.21
CA LEU A 232 13.47 -28.56 -4.88
C LEU A 232 13.16 -27.32 -4.04
N GLY A 233 14.05 -26.94 -3.12
CA GLY A 233 13.94 -25.70 -2.32
C GLY A 233 13.83 -24.46 -3.21
N ILE A 234 14.68 -24.34 -4.23
CA ILE A 234 14.64 -23.21 -5.17
C ILE A 234 13.27 -23.12 -5.86
N PHE A 235 12.74 -24.23 -6.37
CA PHE A 235 11.43 -24.26 -7.01
C PHE A 235 10.29 -23.97 -6.04
N CYS A 236 10.33 -24.53 -4.84
CA CYS A 236 9.29 -24.34 -3.83
C CYS A 236 9.21 -22.89 -3.33
N PHE A 237 10.36 -22.22 -3.14
CA PHE A 237 10.40 -20.82 -2.70
C PHE A 237 10.10 -19.83 -3.84
N ALA A 238 10.31 -20.19 -5.11
CA ALA A 238 9.95 -19.34 -6.24
C ALA A 238 8.44 -19.07 -6.32
N LEU A 239 7.61 -20.07 -5.96
CA LEU A 239 6.14 -19.97 -6.00
C LEU A 239 5.57 -18.87 -5.08
N PRO A 240 5.82 -18.86 -3.76
CA PRO A 240 5.27 -17.82 -2.88
C PRO A 240 5.80 -16.42 -3.23
N VAL A 241 7.07 -16.31 -3.67
CA VAL A 241 7.64 -15.03 -4.13
C VAL A 241 6.88 -14.52 -5.37
N ALA A 242 6.62 -15.39 -6.35
CA ALA A 242 5.87 -15.03 -7.55
C ALA A 242 4.41 -14.68 -7.25
N ILE A 243 3.75 -15.42 -6.36
CA ILE A 243 2.35 -15.16 -5.95
C ILE A 243 2.25 -13.80 -5.27
N ILE A 244 3.13 -13.51 -4.31
CA ILE A 244 3.18 -12.21 -3.63
C ILE A 244 3.48 -11.09 -4.64
N GLY A 245 4.46 -11.29 -5.52
CA GLY A 245 4.82 -10.33 -6.57
C GLY A 245 3.65 -10.00 -7.49
N ARG A 246 2.90 -11.01 -7.96
CA ARG A 246 1.67 -10.81 -8.75
C ARG A 246 0.61 -10.06 -7.96
N GLY A 247 0.37 -10.43 -6.71
CA GLY A 247 -0.63 -9.77 -5.88
C GLY A 247 -0.31 -8.29 -5.64
N PHE A 248 0.96 -7.94 -5.41
CA PHE A 248 1.39 -6.54 -5.36
C PHE A 248 1.19 -5.82 -6.69
N TYR A 249 1.55 -6.45 -7.80
CA TYR A 249 1.37 -5.89 -9.14
C TYR A 249 -0.12 -5.59 -9.43
N GLU A 250 -1.00 -6.53 -9.10
CA GLU A 250 -2.46 -6.36 -9.27
C GLU A 250 -3.02 -5.27 -8.35
N GLU A 251 -2.60 -5.21 -7.08
CA GLU A 251 -3.09 -4.21 -6.13
C GLU A 251 -2.63 -2.79 -6.48
N ILE A 252 -1.40 -2.63 -6.99
CA ILE A 252 -0.91 -1.35 -7.53
C ILE A 252 -1.77 -0.95 -8.75
N ARG A 253 -1.92 -1.86 -9.72
CA ARG A 253 -2.71 -1.61 -10.94
C ARG A 253 -4.18 -1.32 -10.65
N ARG A 254 -4.78 -1.94 -9.64
CA ARG A 254 -6.17 -1.70 -9.23
C ARG A 254 -6.36 -0.29 -8.66
N ARG A 255 -5.40 0.23 -7.90
CA ARG A 255 -5.43 1.62 -7.43
C ARG A 255 -5.38 2.59 -8.59
N ASP A 256 -4.48 2.36 -9.54
CA ASP A 256 -4.39 3.20 -10.75
C ASP A 256 -5.70 3.16 -11.54
N PHE A 257 -6.29 1.97 -11.74
CA PHE A 257 -7.58 1.84 -12.42
C PHE A 257 -8.73 2.61 -11.73
N VAL A 258 -8.90 2.47 -10.40
CA VAL A 258 -10.00 3.11 -9.67
C VAL A 258 -9.87 4.63 -9.67
N VAL A 259 -8.65 5.13 -9.48
CA VAL A 259 -8.36 6.57 -9.51
C VAL A 259 -8.60 7.09 -10.93
N THR A 260 -8.09 6.40 -11.95
CA THR A 260 -8.28 6.79 -13.35
C THR A 260 -9.74 6.77 -13.79
N PHE A 261 -10.51 5.73 -13.46
CA PHE A 261 -11.92 5.64 -13.83
C PHE A 261 -12.74 6.80 -13.25
N ALA A 262 -12.57 7.10 -11.96
CA ALA A 262 -13.24 8.22 -11.32
C ALA A 262 -12.87 9.55 -11.98
N MET A 263 -11.59 9.73 -12.32
CA MET A 263 -11.08 10.95 -12.95
C MET A 263 -11.53 11.10 -14.41
N VAL A 264 -11.58 10.01 -15.20
CA VAL A 264 -12.10 10.01 -16.57
C VAL A 264 -13.57 10.41 -16.62
N ALA A 265 -14.38 9.93 -15.67
CA ALA A 265 -15.80 10.27 -15.59
C ALA A 265 -16.07 11.78 -15.41
N HIS A 266 -15.09 12.54 -14.91
CA HIS A 266 -15.19 13.99 -14.76
C HIS A 266 -14.74 14.78 -16.00
N VAL A 267 -14.11 14.15 -16.99
CA VAL A 267 -13.66 14.82 -18.21
C VAL A 267 -14.79 14.84 -19.24
N PRO A 268 -15.32 16.03 -19.62
CA PRO A 268 -16.46 16.13 -20.54
C PRO A 268 -16.20 15.46 -21.91
N LEU A 269 -14.95 15.44 -22.36
CA LEU A 269 -14.50 14.77 -23.60
C LEU A 269 -14.89 13.29 -23.67
N PHE A 270 -15.03 12.62 -22.52
CA PHE A 270 -15.27 11.18 -22.43
C PHE A 270 -16.65 10.82 -21.90
N ALA A 271 -17.52 11.81 -21.67
CA ALA A 271 -18.86 11.60 -21.11
C ALA A 271 -19.77 10.74 -22.01
N HIS A 272 -19.48 10.65 -23.31
CA HIS A 272 -20.26 9.90 -24.29
C HIS A 272 -19.71 8.50 -24.58
N LEU A 273 -18.63 8.09 -23.91
CA LEU A 273 -18.09 6.75 -24.08
C LEU A 273 -18.99 5.70 -23.42
N ASP A 274 -19.13 4.56 -24.08
CA ASP A 274 -19.73 3.39 -23.46
C ASP A 274 -18.78 2.76 -22.43
N ALA A 275 -19.31 1.86 -21.59
CA ALA A 275 -18.52 1.25 -20.52
C ALA A 275 -17.30 0.46 -21.05
N ALA A 276 -17.39 -0.09 -22.26
CA ALA A 276 -16.31 -0.83 -22.90
C ALA A 276 -15.15 0.09 -23.31
N SER A 277 -15.43 1.18 -24.02
CA SER A 277 -14.40 2.15 -24.43
C SER A 277 -13.80 2.91 -23.23
N ILE A 278 -14.58 3.18 -22.17
CA ILE A 278 -14.02 3.71 -20.92
C ILE A 278 -13.05 2.70 -20.31
N SER A 279 -13.40 1.42 -20.26
CA SER A 279 -12.50 0.38 -19.73
C SER A 279 -11.20 0.29 -20.53
N ASP A 280 -11.27 0.36 -21.85
CA ASP A 280 -10.11 0.35 -22.74
C ASP A 280 -9.22 1.59 -22.53
N LEU A 281 -9.82 2.76 -22.39
CA LEU A 281 -9.12 4.02 -22.13
C LEU A 281 -8.45 4.02 -20.74
N VAL A 282 -9.17 3.61 -19.70
CA VAL A 282 -8.63 3.55 -18.33
C VAL A 282 -7.45 2.58 -18.25
N ALA A 283 -7.42 1.53 -19.06
CA ALA A 283 -6.32 0.56 -19.10
C ALA A 283 -5.00 1.12 -19.67
N ILE A 284 -5.07 2.20 -20.47
CA ILE A 284 -3.90 2.83 -21.12
C ILE A 284 -3.52 4.18 -20.47
N LEU A 285 -4.36 4.71 -19.59
CA LEU A 285 -4.12 5.96 -18.87
C LEU A 285 -3.27 5.75 -17.60
N LYS A 286 -2.32 6.66 -17.37
CA LYS A 286 -1.47 6.67 -16.18
C LYS A 286 -1.82 7.86 -15.28
N ALA A 287 -2.13 7.59 -14.01
CA ALA A 287 -2.35 8.65 -13.03
C ALA A 287 -1.02 9.27 -12.58
N ARG A 288 -0.94 10.59 -12.52
CA ARG A 288 0.26 11.33 -12.08
C ARG A 288 -0.12 12.57 -11.29
N THR A 289 0.29 12.64 -10.02
CA THR A 289 0.16 13.85 -9.21
C THR A 289 1.43 14.69 -9.31
N VAL A 290 1.29 15.99 -9.57
CA VAL A 290 2.40 16.94 -9.63
C VAL A 290 2.21 18.09 -8.63
N PRO A 291 3.26 18.52 -7.89
CA PRO A 291 3.18 19.67 -7.01
C PRO A 291 3.14 20.99 -7.79
N ALA A 292 2.74 22.07 -7.11
CA ALA A 292 2.76 23.43 -7.66
C ALA A 292 4.17 23.82 -8.14
N GLY A 293 4.25 24.55 -9.26
CA GLY A 293 5.50 24.98 -9.90
C GLY A 293 6.14 23.94 -10.80
N THR A 294 5.61 22.71 -10.88
CA THR A 294 6.16 21.67 -11.76
C THR A 294 5.88 21.98 -13.22
N VAL A 295 6.94 22.02 -14.05
CA VAL A 295 6.81 22.12 -15.52
C VAL A 295 6.51 20.74 -16.08
N ILE A 296 5.38 20.60 -16.76
CA ILE A 296 4.85 19.33 -17.29
C ILE A 296 5.21 19.17 -18.77
N ILE A 297 5.16 20.27 -19.53
CA ILE A 297 5.52 20.34 -20.93
C ILE A 297 6.47 21.53 -21.10
N ARG A 298 7.59 21.37 -21.82
CA ARG A 298 8.39 22.50 -22.27
C ARG A 298 8.20 22.74 -23.77
N LYS A 299 8.10 24.02 -24.14
CA LYS A 299 8.07 24.43 -25.54
C LYS A 299 9.29 23.89 -26.29
N GLY A 300 9.08 23.38 -27.50
CA GLY A 300 10.14 22.88 -28.39
C GLY A 300 10.53 21.41 -28.17
N GLU A 301 10.08 20.76 -27.10
CA GLU A 301 10.27 19.32 -26.91
C GLU A 301 9.41 18.50 -27.88
N PRO A 302 9.75 17.23 -28.15
CA PRO A 302 8.86 16.33 -28.89
C PRO A 302 7.56 16.06 -28.11
N GLY A 303 6.46 15.81 -28.84
CA GLY A 303 5.20 15.38 -28.26
C GLY A 303 5.22 13.90 -27.89
N ASP A 304 5.40 13.59 -26.61
CA ASP A 304 5.46 12.22 -26.07
C ASP A 304 4.14 11.72 -25.46
N ALA A 305 3.32 12.63 -24.94
CA ALA A 305 2.03 12.32 -24.31
C ALA A 305 1.02 13.48 -24.36
N MET A 306 -0.25 13.22 -24.04
CA MET A 306 -1.22 14.25 -23.68
C MET A 306 -1.65 14.08 -22.22
N TYR A 307 -2.12 15.17 -21.63
CA TYR A 307 -2.43 15.26 -20.21
C TYR A 307 -3.86 15.74 -20.02
N LEU A 308 -4.65 15.02 -19.25
CA LEU A 308 -5.98 15.46 -18.81
C LEU A 308 -5.93 15.85 -17.34
N ILE A 309 -6.63 16.92 -16.98
CA ILE A 309 -6.62 17.51 -15.65
C ILE A 309 -7.81 16.96 -14.87
N ALA A 310 -7.53 16.06 -13.94
CA ALA A 310 -8.56 15.44 -13.13
C ALA A 310 -8.92 16.28 -11.89
N SER A 311 -7.93 16.92 -11.29
CA SER A 311 -8.13 17.92 -10.23
C SER A 311 -6.91 18.82 -10.21
N GLY A 312 -7.07 20.12 -9.96
CA GLY A 312 -5.94 21.05 -9.95
C GLY A 312 -6.08 22.19 -10.94
N GLU A 313 -4.96 22.78 -11.33
CA GLU A 313 -4.94 23.90 -12.27
C GLU A 313 -3.56 24.03 -12.91
N LEU A 314 -3.54 24.14 -14.25
CA LEU A 314 -2.35 24.34 -15.05
C LEU A 314 -2.37 25.73 -15.70
N GLU A 315 -1.20 26.31 -15.90
CA GLU A 315 -0.99 27.51 -16.70
C GLU A 315 -0.19 27.14 -17.94
N VAL A 316 -0.74 27.47 -19.11
CA VAL A 316 -0.10 27.33 -20.42
C VAL A 316 0.49 28.68 -20.79
N ASP A 317 1.81 28.74 -20.88
CA ASP A 317 2.56 29.89 -21.37
C ASP A 317 2.77 29.74 -22.89
N ALA A 318 1.79 30.25 -23.64
CA ALA A 318 1.80 30.27 -25.09
C ALA A 318 2.29 31.62 -25.63
N PRO A 319 2.79 31.68 -26.87
CA PRO A 319 3.23 32.94 -27.49
C PRO A 319 2.15 34.04 -27.51
N THR A 320 0.86 33.66 -27.49
CA THR A 320 -0.27 34.58 -27.52
C THR A 320 -0.80 34.98 -26.14
N GLY A 321 -0.11 34.58 -25.07
CA GLY A 321 -0.45 34.89 -23.70
C GLY A 321 -0.66 33.65 -22.83
N LYS A 322 -0.88 33.89 -21.54
CA LYS A 322 -1.09 32.85 -20.53
C LYS A 322 -2.55 32.42 -20.49
N VAL A 323 -2.78 31.11 -20.53
CA VAL A 323 -4.11 30.50 -20.45
C VAL A 323 -4.15 29.55 -19.26
N ARG A 324 -5.19 29.62 -18.44
CA ARG A 324 -5.42 28.69 -17.34
C ARG A 324 -6.31 27.55 -17.78
N LEU A 325 -5.92 26.33 -17.43
CA LEU A 325 -6.67 25.09 -17.65
C LEU A 325 -7.02 24.48 -16.30
N GLY A 326 -8.30 24.17 -16.11
CA GLY A 326 -8.85 23.65 -14.87
C GLY A 326 -9.22 22.17 -14.94
N GLU A 327 -9.95 21.71 -13.94
CA GLU A 327 -10.52 20.36 -13.91
C GLU A 327 -11.41 20.10 -15.14
N GLY A 328 -11.23 18.93 -15.76
CA GLY A 328 -11.92 18.53 -16.99
C GLY A 328 -11.24 18.98 -18.29
N ASP A 329 -10.29 19.93 -18.22
CA ASP A 329 -9.52 20.35 -19.39
C ASP A 329 -8.36 19.37 -19.70
N PHE A 330 -7.78 19.50 -20.89
CA PHE A 330 -6.61 18.72 -21.31
C PHE A 330 -5.63 19.58 -22.11
N CYS A 331 -4.37 19.14 -22.19
CA CYS A 331 -3.31 19.78 -22.97
C CYS A 331 -2.30 18.78 -23.57
N GLY A 332 -1.57 19.23 -24.58
CA GLY A 332 -0.50 18.46 -25.23
C GLY A 332 -0.95 17.66 -26.45
N GLU A 333 -2.25 17.61 -26.73
CA GLU A 333 -2.86 16.94 -27.87
C GLU A 333 -2.34 17.46 -29.23
N MET A 334 -2.01 18.77 -29.31
CA MET A 334 -1.62 19.41 -30.56
C MET A 334 -0.37 18.76 -31.15
N ALA A 335 0.65 18.53 -30.33
CA ALA A 335 1.90 17.90 -30.77
C ALA A 335 1.68 16.45 -31.22
N LEU A 336 0.73 15.74 -30.60
CA LEU A 336 0.40 14.36 -30.99
C LEU A 336 -0.38 14.30 -32.31
N LEU A 337 -1.30 15.24 -32.53
CA LEU A 337 -2.13 15.30 -33.74
C LEU A 337 -1.35 15.80 -34.96
N THR A 338 -0.56 16.87 -34.80
CA THR A 338 0.21 17.51 -35.88
C THR A 338 1.52 16.79 -36.15
N ARG A 339 1.99 15.96 -35.21
CA ARG A 339 3.36 15.39 -35.17
C ARG A 339 4.45 16.46 -35.17
N GLU A 340 4.13 17.65 -34.67
CA GLU A 340 5.09 18.74 -34.47
C GLU A 340 5.61 18.79 -33.02
N ARG A 341 6.55 19.72 -32.76
CA ARG A 341 7.09 19.97 -31.41
C ARG A 341 6.07 20.70 -30.53
N ARG A 342 6.24 20.60 -29.21
CA ARG A 342 5.42 21.30 -28.21
C ARG A 342 5.39 22.81 -28.47
N THR A 343 4.20 23.38 -28.56
CA THR A 343 3.97 24.79 -28.94
C THR A 343 4.07 25.77 -27.77
N ALA A 344 3.90 25.29 -26.53
CA ALA A 344 3.85 26.09 -25.32
C ALA A 344 4.47 25.35 -24.13
N THR A 345 4.87 26.10 -23.11
CA THR A 345 5.30 25.53 -21.81
C THR A 345 4.09 25.46 -20.89
N VAL A 346 3.91 24.34 -20.19
CA VAL A 346 2.77 24.12 -19.29
C VAL A 346 3.28 23.84 -17.88
N THR A 347 2.78 24.59 -16.89
CA THR A 347 3.23 24.53 -15.50
C THR A 347 2.05 24.36 -14.54
N ALA A 348 2.21 23.55 -13.51
CA ALA A 348 1.19 23.40 -12.46
C ALA A 348 1.12 24.64 -11.56
N VAL A 349 -0.06 25.24 -11.40
CA VAL A 349 -0.27 26.39 -10.50
C VAL A 349 -0.46 25.93 -9.05
N LYS A 350 -1.14 24.80 -8.86
CA LYS A 350 -1.34 24.13 -7.56
C LYS A 350 -1.07 22.63 -7.71
N SER A 351 -1.09 21.89 -6.59
CA SER A 351 -1.04 20.42 -6.65
C SER A 351 -2.13 19.91 -7.60
N THR A 352 -1.73 19.17 -8.64
CA THR A 352 -2.60 18.79 -9.74
C THR A 352 -2.50 17.29 -10.00
N ASP A 353 -3.63 16.62 -10.08
CA ASP A 353 -3.76 15.22 -10.48
C ASP A 353 -4.04 15.17 -11.99
N LEU A 354 -3.15 14.48 -12.70
CA LEU A 354 -3.18 14.35 -14.15
C LEU A 354 -3.43 12.90 -14.55
N LEU A 355 -4.11 12.74 -15.68
CA LEU A 355 -4.17 11.52 -16.45
C LEU A 355 -3.29 11.67 -17.68
N VAL A 356 -2.30 10.79 -17.81
CA VAL A 356 -1.33 10.81 -18.91
C VAL A 356 -1.70 9.74 -19.91
N LEU A 357 -1.79 10.12 -21.19
CA LEU A 357 -1.98 9.23 -22.32
C LEU A 357 -0.79 9.35 -23.26
N ASP A 358 0.02 8.31 -23.38
CA ASP A 358 1.23 8.31 -24.21
C ASP A 358 0.89 8.39 -25.70
N CYS A 359 1.82 8.88 -26.52
CA CYS A 359 1.62 9.11 -27.96
C CYS A 359 1.09 7.88 -28.71
N ASP A 360 1.73 6.72 -28.52
CA ASP A 360 1.34 5.48 -29.20
C ASP A 360 -0.05 4.97 -28.78
N ASP A 361 -0.39 5.17 -27.51
CA ASP A 361 -1.68 4.80 -26.94
C ASP A 361 -2.77 5.78 -27.41
N PHE A 362 -2.45 7.07 -27.50
CA PHE A 362 -3.33 8.10 -28.06
C PHE A 362 -3.72 7.80 -29.50
N HIS A 363 -2.74 7.53 -30.39
CA HIS A 363 -3.03 7.21 -31.79
C HIS A 363 -3.88 5.95 -31.91
N ARG A 364 -3.53 4.89 -31.19
CA ARG A 364 -4.33 3.65 -31.17
C ARG A 364 -5.76 3.88 -30.66
N PHE A 365 -5.94 4.76 -29.69
CA PHE A 365 -7.25 5.06 -29.11
C PHE A 365 -8.14 5.87 -30.06
N ILE A 366 -7.61 6.92 -30.69
CA ILE A 366 -8.39 7.76 -31.63
C ILE A 366 -8.74 7.00 -32.92
N ASP A 367 -7.89 6.07 -33.35
CA ASP A 367 -8.15 5.24 -34.54
C ASP A 367 -9.30 4.26 -34.29
N ARG A 368 -9.41 3.75 -33.06
CA ARG A 368 -10.54 2.90 -32.62
C ARG A 368 -11.80 3.69 -32.30
N ASN A 369 -11.69 4.97 -31.95
CA ASN A 369 -12.80 5.83 -31.55
C ASN A 369 -12.84 7.12 -32.40
N PRO A 370 -13.30 7.06 -33.66
CA PRO A 370 -13.24 8.18 -34.60
C PRO A 370 -13.98 9.45 -34.12
N GLU A 371 -15.08 9.28 -33.38
CA GLU A 371 -15.89 10.38 -32.84
C GLU A 371 -15.10 11.24 -31.85
N ILE A 372 -14.37 10.60 -30.93
CA ILE A 372 -13.50 11.30 -29.98
C ILE A 372 -12.34 11.95 -30.73
N GLY A 373 -11.75 11.24 -31.70
CA GLY A 373 -10.72 11.81 -32.55
C GLY A 373 -11.18 13.11 -33.21
N ALA A 374 -12.44 13.19 -33.65
CA ALA A 374 -13.03 14.41 -34.22
C ALA A 374 -13.17 15.53 -33.17
N GLN A 375 -13.63 15.22 -31.96
CA GLN A 375 -13.73 16.21 -30.87
C GLN A 375 -12.36 16.78 -30.46
N VAL A 376 -11.35 15.91 -30.28
CA VAL A 376 -10.00 16.35 -29.94
C VAL A 376 -9.41 17.23 -31.06
N ARG A 377 -9.63 16.85 -32.33
CA ARG A 377 -9.22 17.67 -33.49
C ARG A 377 -9.92 19.03 -33.51
N ALA A 378 -11.22 19.09 -33.21
CA ALA A 378 -11.97 20.34 -33.18
C ALA A 378 -11.44 21.30 -32.10
N VAL A 379 -11.13 20.80 -30.90
CA VAL A 379 -10.52 21.60 -29.83
C VAL A 379 -9.12 22.07 -30.22
N ALA A 380 -8.30 21.19 -30.81
CA ALA A 380 -6.96 21.54 -31.28
C ALA A 380 -6.99 22.62 -32.37
N GLN A 381 -7.93 22.54 -33.31
CA GLN A 381 -8.13 23.56 -34.35
C GLN A 381 -8.58 24.90 -33.76
N GLY A 382 -9.49 24.90 -32.80
CA GLY A 382 -9.90 26.12 -32.09
C GLY A 382 -8.74 26.79 -31.36
N ARG A 383 -7.86 26.01 -30.72
CA ARG A 383 -6.64 26.50 -30.07
C ARG A 383 -5.61 27.02 -31.07
N ALA A 384 -5.39 26.32 -32.17
CA ALA A 384 -4.50 26.76 -33.25
C ALA A 384 -4.99 28.07 -33.91
N ALA A 385 -6.29 28.18 -34.16
CA ALA A 385 -6.90 29.40 -34.71
C ALA A 385 -6.79 30.58 -33.74
N GLY A 386 -7.00 30.37 -32.43
CA GLY A 386 -6.79 31.39 -31.40
C GLY A 386 -5.33 31.80 -31.23
N LEU A 387 -4.39 30.90 -31.50
CA LEU A 387 -2.95 31.18 -31.54
C LEU A 387 -2.57 32.03 -32.78
N LEU A 388 -3.16 31.75 -33.94
CA LEU A 388 -2.88 32.47 -35.18
C LEU A 388 -3.57 33.85 -35.23
N ALA A 389 -4.82 33.96 -34.77
CA ALA A 389 -5.60 35.20 -34.80
C ALA A 389 -5.10 36.30 -33.85
N ARG A 390 -4.18 35.99 -32.93
CA ARG A 390 -3.56 36.94 -32.00
C ARG A 390 -2.07 37.20 -32.30
N ALA A 391 -1.53 36.53 -33.32
CA ALA A 391 -0.13 36.66 -33.75
C ALA A 391 0.05 37.49 -35.02
N GLY A 392 -1.05 37.79 -35.74
CA GLY A 392 -1.13 38.84 -36.76
C GLY A 392 -1.85 40.06 -36.21
#